data_AF-A0A354XMK3-F1
#
_entry.id   AF-A0A354XMK3-F1
#
_cell.length_a   1.000
_cell.length_b   1.000
_cell.length_c   1.000
_cell.angle_alpha   90.00
_cell.angle_beta   90.00
_cell.angle_gamma   90.00
#
_symmetry.space_group_name_H-M   'P 1'
#
loop_
_entity.id
_entity.type
_entity.pdbx_description
1 polymer ?
#
loop_
_entity_poly.entity_id
_entity_poly.type
_entity_poly.pdbx_seq_one_letter_code
_entity_poly.pdbx_strand_id
1 'polypeptide(L)'
;LESATSGDISIDGERINDVGPADRGLAMVFQSYALYPHMTVEDNMGFSLRLAKVPKAERREKVLAAARILQLEELLDRKPRALSGGQR
;
A
#
# COMPACT_ATOMS: atom_id res chain seq x y z
N LEU A 1 -8.77 7.26 -10.09
CA LEU A 1 -8.89 8.35 -9.10
C LEU A 1 -9.66 9.47 -9.76
N GLU A 2 -10.53 10.11 -9.00
CA GLU A 2 -11.46 11.11 -9.52
C GLU A 2 -10.79 12.48 -9.64
N SER A 3 -11.27 13.26 -10.61
CA SER A 3 -10.83 14.64 -10.85
C SER A 3 -11.74 15.61 -10.08
N ALA A 4 -11.17 16.70 -9.57
CA ALA A 4 -11.98 17.78 -9.01
C ALA A 4 -12.78 18.48 -10.11
N THR A 5 -14.09 18.65 -9.92
CA THR A 5 -14.96 19.36 -10.87
C THR A 5 -14.63 20.85 -10.95
N SER A 6 -14.22 21.46 -9.84
CA SER A 6 -13.78 22.86 -9.76
C SER A 6 -12.92 23.09 -8.51
N GLY A 7 -12.23 24.23 -8.45
CA GLY A 7 -11.35 24.59 -7.34
C GLY A 7 -9.96 23.96 -7.41
N ASP A 8 -9.13 24.27 -6.42
CA ASP A 8 -7.74 23.85 -6.36
C ASP A 8 -7.51 22.91 -5.16
N ILE A 9 -6.80 21.82 -5.42
CA ILE A 9 -6.29 20.94 -4.38
C ILE A 9 -4.81 21.28 -4.22
N SER A 10 -4.39 21.57 -3.00
CA SER A 10 -2.99 21.78 -2.67
C SER A 10 -2.50 20.79 -1.62
N ILE A 11 -1.25 20.36 -1.78
CA ILE A 11 -0.50 19.54 -0.82
C ILE A 11 0.81 20.28 -0.59
N ASP A 12 1.13 20.59 0.67
CA ASP A 12 2.32 21.36 1.05
C ASP A 12 2.49 22.68 0.26
N GLY A 13 1.37 23.31 -0.10
CA GLY A 13 1.33 24.57 -0.86
C GLY A 13 1.44 24.42 -2.38
N GLU A 14 1.68 23.22 -2.90
CA GLU A 14 1.72 22.96 -4.35
C GLU A 14 0.34 22.53 -4.87
N ARG A 15 -0.09 23.08 -6.02
CA ARG A 15 -1.36 22.71 -6.66
C ARG A 15 -1.21 21.39 -7.42
N ILE A 16 -2.02 20.37 -7.07
CA ILE A 16 -1.85 18.98 -7.55
C ILE A 16 -2.98 18.48 -8.47
N ASN A 17 -3.91 19.34 -8.89
CA ASN A 17 -5.05 18.95 -9.72
C ASN A 17 -4.65 18.14 -10.98
N ASP A 18 -3.54 18.53 -11.62
CA ASP A 18 -3.06 17.94 -12.87
C ASP A 18 -1.90 16.94 -12.67
N VAL A 19 -1.49 16.71 -11.41
CA VAL A 19 -0.44 15.75 -11.07
C VAL A 19 -1.03 14.35 -11.01
N GLY A 20 -0.39 13.40 -11.70
CA GLY A 20 -0.79 11.99 -11.72
C GLY A 20 -0.78 11.38 -10.31
N PRO A 21 -1.71 10.49 -9.95
CA PRO A 21 -1.80 9.93 -8.60
C PRO A 21 -0.50 9.37 -8.01
N ALA A 22 0.30 8.69 -8.83
CA ALA A 22 1.56 8.09 -8.41
C ALA A 22 2.62 9.13 -8.03
N ASP A 23 2.52 10.34 -8.60
CA ASP A 23 3.50 11.41 -8.44
C ASP A 23 3.15 12.37 -7.29
N ARG A 24 2.01 12.15 -6.62
CA ARG A 24 1.54 13.01 -5.52
C ARG A 24 2.24 12.75 -4.18
N GLY A 25 3.10 11.73 -4.09
CA GLY A 25 3.79 11.41 -2.84
C GLY A 25 2.88 10.95 -1.69
N LEU A 26 1.66 10.50 -1.98
CA LEU A 26 0.67 10.09 -0.97
C LEU A 26 0.60 8.57 -0.81
N ALA A 27 0.35 8.13 0.42
CA ALA A 27 -0.08 6.77 0.73
C ALA A 27 -1.59 6.76 1.03
N MET A 28 -2.32 5.79 0.46
CA MET A 28 -3.77 5.66 0.63
C MET A 28 -4.13 4.28 1.16
N VAL A 29 -5.00 4.22 2.15
CA VAL A 29 -5.61 2.98 2.66
C VAL A 29 -7.10 3.00 2.30
N PHE A 30 -7.57 1.97 1.58
CA PHE A 30 -8.94 1.89 1.08
C PHE A 30 -9.87 1.20 2.08
N GLN A 31 -11.13 1.65 2.15
CA GLN A 31 -12.17 1.02 2.98
C GLN A 31 -12.60 -0.36 2.45
N SER A 32 -12.63 -0.54 1.14
CA SER A 32 -12.79 -1.85 0.49
C SER A 32 -11.42 -2.37 0.08
N TYR A 33 -11.08 -3.58 0.52
CA TYR A 33 -9.72 -4.14 0.44
C TYR A 33 -9.15 -4.09 -0.99
N ALA A 34 -8.22 -3.15 -1.23
CA ALA A 34 -7.46 -3.05 -2.47
C ALA A 34 -6.26 -4.02 -2.49
N LEU A 35 -6.47 -5.24 -1.98
CA LEU A 35 -5.45 -6.28 -1.93
C LEU A 35 -5.35 -7.00 -3.27
N TYR A 36 -4.13 -7.32 -3.69
CA TYR A 36 -3.89 -8.20 -4.84
C TYR A 36 -4.20 -9.64 -4.45
N PRO A 37 -5.30 -10.25 -4.96
CA PRO A 37 -5.82 -11.52 -4.44
C PRO A 37 -4.92 -12.73 -4.76
N HIS A 38 -4.04 -12.57 -5.75
CA HIS A 38 -3.11 -13.60 -6.19
C HIS A 38 -1.77 -13.58 -5.43
N MET A 39 -1.49 -12.52 -4.67
CA MET A 39 -0.28 -12.32 -3.88
C MET A 39 -0.47 -12.77 -2.42
N THR A 40 0.63 -13.12 -1.73
CA THR A 40 0.61 -13.35 -0.27
C THR A 40 0.50 -12.04 0.50
N VAL A 41 0.31 -12.09 1.82
CA VAL A 41 0.36 -10.90 2.69
C VAL A 41 1.73 -10.22 2.58
N GLU A 42 2.83 -10.99 2.62
CA GLU A 42 4.19 -10.46 2.43
C GLU A 42 4.32 -9.72 1.10
N ASP A 43 3.83 -10.32 0.01
CA ASP A 43 3.92 -9.74 -1.33
C ASP A 43 3.05 -8.48 -1.48
N ASN A 44 1.86 -8.46 -0.86
CA ASN A 44 0.99 -7.28 -0.83
C ASN A 44 1.66 -6.13 -0.10
N MET A 45 2.19 -6.37 1.11
CA MET A 45 2.84 -5.35 1.93
C MET A 45 4.13 -4.83 1.28
N GLY A 46 4.88 -5.69 0.59
CA GLY A 46 6.12 -5.34 -0.08
C GLY A 46 5.98 -4.84 -1.51
N PHE A 47 4.76 -4.76 -2.07
CA PHE A 47 4.56 -4.53 -3.50
C PHE A 47 5.17 -3.20 -3.98
N SER A 48 4.92 -2.11 -3.26
CA SER A 48 5.44 -0.78 -3.60
C SER A 48 6.97 -0.73 -3.55
N LEU A 49 7.58 -1.35 -2.54
CA LEU A 49 9.03 -1.47 -2.40
C LEU A 49 9.64 -2.29 -3.55
N ARG A 50 8.95 -3.34 -4.00
CA ARG A 50 9.37 -4.13 -5.16
C ARG A 50 9.31 -3.32 -6.45
N LEU A 51 8.27 -2.50 -6.63
CA LEU A 51 8.15 -1.60 -7.79
C LEU A 51 9.25 -0.53 -7.78
N ALA A 52 9.60 -0.02 -6.60
CA ALA A 52 10.72 0.89 -6.38
C ALA A 52 12.11 0.21 -6.46
N LYS A 53 12.18 -1.08 -6.82
CA LYS A 53 13.42 -1.87 -6.96
C LYS A 53 14.27 -1.95 -5.69
N VAL A 54 13.64 -1.82 -4.51
CA VAL A 54 14.32 -2.03 -3.22
C VAL A 54 14.84 -3.47 -3.14
N PRO A 55 16.09 -3.70 -2.68
CA PRO A 55 16.67 -5.03 -2.56
C PRO A 55 15.80 -5.98 -1.75
N LYS A 56 15.79 -7.27 -2.12
CA LYS A 56 14.91 -8.28 -1.49
C LYS A 56 15.08 -8.37 0.03
N ALA A 57 16.32 -8.32 0.52
CA ALA A 57 16.62 -8.39 1.95
C ALA A 57 16.04 -7.20 2.72
N GLU A 58 16.28 -5.98 2.23
CA GLU A 58 15.75 -4.75 2.83
C GLU A 58 14.21 -4.71 2.78
N ARG A 59 13.61 -5.12 1.66
CA ARG A 59 12.15 -5.24 1.56
C ARG A 59 11.59 -6.19 2.62
N ARG A 60 12.21 -7.37 2.78
CA ARG A 60 11.77 -8.37 3.77
C ARG A 60 11.85 -7.81 5.19
N GLU A 61 12.92 -7.10 5.52
CA GLU A 61 13.08 -6.47 6.84
C GLU A 61 11.96 -5.44 7.11
N LYS A 62 11.70 -4.54 6.15
CA LYS A 62 10.64 -3.53 6.26
C LYS A 62 9.25 -4.17 6.39
N VAL A 63 8.97 -5.22 5.61
CA VAL A 63 7.70 -5.95 5.69
C VAL A 63 7.54 -6.63 7.05
N LEU A 64 8.58 -7.30 7.56
CA LEU A 64 8.55 -7.92 8.88
C LEU A 64 8.32 -6.90 10.01
N ALA A 65 8.93 -5.72 9.91
CA ALA A 65 8.72 -4.65 10.89
C ALA A 65 7.26 -4.16 10.90
N ALA A 66 6.67 -3.94 9.72
CA ALA A 66 5.26 -3.56 9.62
C ALA A 66 4.33 -4.70 10.08
N ALA A 67 4.65 -5.95 9.75
CA ALA A 67 3.85 -7.11 10.14
C ALA A 67 3.81 -7.30 11.66
N ARG A 68 4.92 -7.02 12.38
CA ARG A 68 4.95 -7.00 13.85
C ARG A 68 3.96 -6.00 14.45
N ILE A 69 3.98 -4.77 13.93
CA ILE A 69 3.11 -3.69 14.41
C ILE A 69 1.64 -4.06 14.21
N LEU A 70 1.33 -4.72 13.09
CA LEU A 70 -0.03 -5.12 12.71
C LEU A 70 -0.43 -6.52 13.21
N GLN A 71 0.46 -7.24 13.90
CA GLN A 71 0.25 -8.61 14.38
C GLN A 71 -0.09 -9.62 13.26
N LEU A 72 0.60 -9.52 12.12
CA LEU A 72 0.38 -10.32 10.91
C LEU A 72 1.52 -11.31 10.59
N GLU A 73 2.53 -11.42 11.45
CA GLU A 73 3.75 -12.21 11.17
C GLU A 73 3.46 -13.67 10.77
N GLU A 74 2.60 -14.34 11.51
CA GLU A 74 2.18 -15.74 11.27
C GLU A 74 1.28 -15.91 10.02
N LEU A 75 0.93 -14.80 9.37
CA LEU A 75 0.01 -14.76 8.22
C LEU A 75 0.72 -14.35 6.93
N LEU A 76 2.03 -14.06 6.97
CA LEU A 76 2.80 -13.53 5.83
C LEU A 76 2.70 -14.39 4.56
N ASP A 77 2.70 -15.71 4.71
CA ASP A 77 2.62 -16.66 3.59
C ASP A 77 1.17 -16.90 3.09
N ARG A 78 0.16 -16.34 3.77
CA ARG A 78 -1.25 -16.53 3.40
C ARG A 78 -1.66 -15.59 2.28
N LYS A 79 -2.67 -15.99 1.51
CA LYS A 79 -3.36 -15.10 0.55
C LYS A 79 -4.52 -14.38 1.23
N PRO A 80 -4.97 -13.20 0.74
CA PRO A 80 -6.06 -12.42 1.34
C PRO A 80 -7.35 -13.19 1.64
N ARG A 81 -7.67 -14.19 0.80
CA ARG A 81 -8.86 -15.05 0.98
C ARG A 81 -8.81 -15.93 2.25
N ALA A 82 -7.62 -16.15 2.82
CA ALA A 82 -7.40 -16.98 4.01
C ALA A 82 -7.28 -16.14 5.30
N LEU A 83 -7.62 -14.86 5.22
CA LEU A 83 -7.64 -13.92 6.34
C LEU A 83 -9.09 -13.67 6.79
N SER A 84 -9.25 -13.29 8.05
CA SER A 84 -10.52 -12.74 8.55
C SER A 84 -10.79 -11.35 7.93
N GLY A 85 -11.97 -10.78 8.19
CA GLY A 85 -12.30 -9.42 7.77
C GLY A 85 -11.29 -8.40 8.28
N GLY A 86 -11.10 -8.31 9.61
CA GLY A 86 -10.20 -7.32 10.21
C GLY A 86 -8.70 -7.59 10.02
N GLN A 87 -8.33 -8.76 9.48
CA GLN A 87 -6.95 -9.07 9.10
C GLN A 87 -6.61 -8.67 7.66
N ARG A 88 -7.63 -8.46 6.80
CA ARG A 88 -7.44 -7.91 5.45
C ARG A 88 -7.27 -6.41 5.52
#